data_AF-A0ABD0X2I5-F1
#
_entry.id   AF-A0ABD0X2I5-F1
#
_cell.length_a   1.000
_cell.length_b   1.000
_cell.length_c   1.000
_cell.angle_alpha   90.00
_cell.angle_beta   90.00
_cell.angle_gamma   90.00
#
_symmetry.space_group_name_H-M   'P 1'
#
loop_
_entity.id
_entity.type
_entity.pdbx_description
1 polymer ?
#
loop_
_entity_poly.entity_id
_entity_poly.type
_entity_poly.pdbx_seq_one_letter_code
_entity_poly.pdbx_strand_id
1 'polypeptide(L)' 'MAVGFADVSWSVGGSLVTSGIATSNAVPQADKTFQLSSFMTVDTSEWNQDKQFSCKVTLGSKITEKRIKKSECSTE' A
#
# COMPACT_ATOMS: atom_id res chain seq x y z
N MET A 1 -17.49 -10.14 -5.95
CA MET A 1 -17.02 -8.74 -5.96
C MET A 1 -16.94 -8.31 -4.51
N ALA A 2 -15.74 -8.29 -3.92
CA ALA A 2 -15.58 -7.83 -2.55
C ALA A 2 -15.72 -6.30 -2.58
N VAL A 3 -16.90 -5.79 -2.26
CA VAL A 3 -17.10 -4.36 -2.01
C VAL A 3 -16.46 -4.08 -0.65
N GLY A 4 -15.13 -4.01 -0.67
CA GLY A 4 -14.30 -3.71 0.49
C GLY A 4 -14.40 -2.23 0.81
N PHE A 5 -14.55 -1.91 2.08
CA PHE A 5 -14.73 -0.55 2.59
C PHE A 5 -13.69 0.45 2.04
N ALA A 6 -12.46 0.03 1.72
CA ALA A 6 -11.49 0.84 0.99
C ALA A 6 -10.74 0.01 -0.06
N ASP A 7 -10.39 0.64 -1.19
CA ASP A 7 -9.56 0.07 -2.25
C ASP A 7 -8.08 0.40 -1.99
N VAL A 8 -7.21 -0.59 -2.14
CA VAL A 8 -5.76 -0.41 -2.00
C VAL A 8 -5.07 -0.71 -3.31
N SER A 9 -4.38 0.30 -3.83
CA SER A 9 -3.60 0.23 -5.06
C SER A 9 -2.12 0.48 -4.76
N TRP A 10 -1.25 -0.34 -5.32
CA TRP A 10 0.20 -0.19 -5.17
C TRP A 10 0.85 0.25 -6.48
N SER A 11 1.90 1.06 -6.38
CA SER A 11 2.74 1.41 -7.52
C SER A 11 4.23 1.38 -7.20
N VAL A 12 5.03 0.99 -8.17
CA VAL A 12 6.50 0.93 -8.10
C VAL A 12 7.08 1.76 -9.24
N GLY A 13 7.86 2.79 -8.91
CA GLY A 13 8.44 3.69 -9.91
C GLY A 13 7.38 4.40 -10.78
N GLY A 14 6.17 4.59 -10.25
CA GLY A 14 5.04 5.18 -10.98
C GLY A 14 4.20 4.18 -11.79
N SER A 15 4.58 2.91 -11.86
CA SER A 15 3.82 1.87 -12.53
C SER A 15 2.92 1.13 -11.53
N LEU A 16 1.63 0.97 -11.84
CA LEU A 16 0.70 0.18 -11.04
C LEU A 16 1.13 -1.29 -11.04
N VAL A 17 1.14 -1.89 -9.86
CA VAL A 17 1.46 -3.31 -9.69
C VAL A 17 0.29 -4.03 -9.02
N THR A 18 0.07 -5.27 -9.44
CA THR A 18 -0.96 -6.16 -8.89
C THR A 18 -0.38 -7.49 -8.38
N SER A 19 0.88 -7.78 -8.73
CA SER A 19 1.57 -9.01 -8.33
C SER A 19 2.18 -8.86 -6.94
N GLY A 20 2.22 -9.97 -6.18
CA GLY A 20 2.85 -10.01 -4.86
C GLY A 20 2.13 -9.22 -3.78
N ILE A 21 0.90 -8.76 -4.03
CA ILE A 21 0.09 -7.98 -3.08
C ILE A 21 -0.86 -8.92 -2.33
N ALA A 22 -0.81 -8.83 -1.00
CA ALA A 22 -1.74 -9.47 -0.10
C ALA A 22 -2.44 -8.39 0.72
N THR A 23 -3.74 -8.20 0.46
CA THR A 23 -4.58 -7.27 1.23
C THR A 23 -5.53 -8.07 2.10
N SER A 24 -5.53 -7.80 3.40
CA SER A 24 -6.45 -8.41 4.35
C SER A 24 -7.86 -7.81 4.23
N ASN A 25 -8.85 -8.55 4.72
CA ASN A 25 -10.20 -8.05 4.85
C ASN A 25 -10.26 -6.94 5.91
N ALA A 26 -11.23 -6.03 5.77
CA ALA A 26 -11.48 -5.01 6.77
C ALA A 26 -12.00 -5.64 8.07
N VAL A 27 -11.32 -5.36 9.18
CA VAL A 27 -11.66 -5.82 10.54
C VAL A 27 -12.20 -4.64 11.34
N PRO A 28 -13.42 -4.75 11.92
CA PRO A 28 -13.97 -3.70 12.78
C PRO A 28 -13.16 -3.58 14.07
N GLN A 29 -12.97 -2.35 14.53
CA GLN A 29 -12.24 -2.00 15.74
C GLN A 29 -13.21 -1.54 16.84
N ALA A 30 -12.78 -1.57 18.10
CA ALA A 30 -13.60 -1.19 19.25
C ALA A 30 -14.02 0.30 19.23
N ASP A 31 -13.26 1.15 18.56
CA ASP A 31 -13.50 2.58 18.38
C ASP A 31 -14.49 2.91 17.25
N LYS A 32 -15.18 1.89 16.71
CA LYS A 32 -16.12 2.00 15.58
C LYS A 32 -15.44 2.38 14.26
N THR A 33 -14.13 2.16 14.13
CA THR A 33 -13.42 2.26 12.85
C THR A 33 -13.18 0.88 12.24
N PHE A 34 -12.64 0.86 11.02
CA PHE A 34 -12.21 -0.36 10.34
C PHE A 34 -10.71 -0.30 10.09
N GLN A 35 -10.05 -1.43 10.27
CA GLN A 35 -8.64 -1.60 9.95
C GLN A 35 -8.49 -2.62 8.82
N LEU A 36 -7.60 -2.32 7.88
CA LEU A 36 -7.15 -3.25 6.85
C LEU A 36 -5.62 -3.17 6.79
N SER A 37 -4.99 -4.23 6.30
CA SER A 37 -3.55 -4.27 6.11
C SER A 37 -3.25 -4.76 4.70
N SER A 38 -2.30 -4.13 4.04
CA SER A 38 -1.85 -4.54 2.72
C SER A 38 -0.34 -4.68 2.72
N PHE A 39 0.12 -5.80 2.19
CA PHE A 39 1.52 -6.15 2.11
C PHE A 39 1.88 -6.36 0.65
N MET A 40 3.02 -5.83 0.24
CA MET A 40 3.55 -6.04 -1.11
C MET A 40 4.93 -6.68 -0.98
N THR A 41 5.08 -7.83 -1.65
CA THR A 41 6.38 -8.48 -1.80
C THR A 41 7.12 -7.81 -2.95
N VAL A 42 8.33 -7.32 -2.67
CA VAL A 42 9.16 -6.61 -3.64
C VAL A 42 10.49 -7.32 -3.78
N ASP A 43 11.02 -7.35 -4.99
CA ASP A 43 12.37 -7.86 -5.21
C ASP A 43 13.40 -6.91 -4.57
N THR A 44 14.37 -7.49 -3.87
CA THR A 44 15.44 -6.70 -3.23
C THR A 44 16.24 -5.91 -4.27
N SER A 45 16.32 -6.39 -5.51
CA SER A 45 16.95 -5.68 -6.63
C SER A 45 16.21 -4.38 -6.98
N GLU A 46 14.88 -4.37 -6.93
CA GLU A 46 14.06 -3.18 -7.17
C GLU A 46 14.13 -2.19 -6.01
N TRP A 47 14.11 -2.69 -4.78
CA TRP A 47 14.33 -1.86 -3.59
C TRP A 47 15.71 -1.20 -3.61
N ASN A 48 16.75 -1.94 -4.01
CA ASN A 48 18.11 -1.43 -4.11
C ASN A 48 18.32 -0.40 -5.23
N GLN A 49 17.41 -0.31 -6.21
CA GLN A 49 17.43 0.71 -7.26
C GLN A 49 16.83 2.05 -6.81
N ASP A 50 16.50 2.20 -5.53
CA ASP A 50 15.87 3.40 -4.97
C ASP A 50 14.53 3.77 -5.63
N LYS A 51 13.82 2.74 -6.14
CA LYS A 51 12.48 2.93 -6.70
C LYS A 51 11.54 3.45 -5.62
N GLN A 52 10.60 4.30 -6.03
CA GLN A 52 9.52 4.76 -5.16
C GLN A 52 8.42 3.72 -5.12
N PHE A 53 8.12 3.22 -3.92
CA PHE A 53 6.98 2.35 -3.65
C PHE A 53 5.87 3.22 -3.08
N SER A 54 4.68 3.14 -3.66
CA SER A 54 3.54 3.95 -3.23
C SER A 54 2.35 3.06 -2.89
N CYS A 55 1.76 3.29 -1.72
CA CYS A 55 0.51 2.68 -1.29
C CYS A 55 -0.58 3.74 -1.31
N LYS A 56 -1.56 3.56 -2.19
CA LYS A 56 -2.70 4.46 -2.37
C LYS A 56 -3.96 3.76 -1.88
N VAL A 57 -4.62 4.38 -0.90
CA VAL A 57 -5.88 3.92 -0.34
C VAL A 57 -7.01 4.85 -0.77
N THR A 58 -8.07 4.30 -1.32
CA THR A 58 -9.26 5.02 -1.77
C THR A 58 -10.48 4.60 -0.96
N LEU A 59 -11.10 5.54 -0.26
CA LEU A 59 -12.30 5.36 0.56
C LEU A 59 -13.38 6.35 0.12
N GLY A 60 -14.32 5.89 -0.71
CA GLY A 60 -15.31 6.76 -1.34
C GLY A 60 -14.63 7.80 -2.24
N SER A 61 -14.79 9.08 -1.93
CA SER A 61 -14.12 10.20 -2.62
C SER A 61 -12.76 10.57 -2.03
N LYS A 62 -12.37 9.98 -0.89
CA LYS A 62 -11.10 10.28 -0.23
C LYS A 62 -10.00 9.38 -0.75
N ILE A 63 -8.87 9.98 -1.11
CA ILE A 63 -7.67 9.28 -1.55
C ILE A 63 -6.54 9.68 -0.61
N THR A 64 -5.79 8.70 -0.13
CA THR A 64 -4.58 8.92 0.66
C THR A 64 -3.47 8.07 0.07
N GLU A 65 -2.30 8.68 -0.13
CA GLU A 65 -1.15 7.98 -0.68
C GLU A 65 0.06 8.20 0.20
N LYS A 66 0.76 7.11 0.50
CA LYS A 66 2.10 7.14 1.12
C LYS A 66 3.12 6.60 0.15
N ARG A 67 4.32 7.17 0.21
CA ARG A 67 5.46 6.84 -0.65
C ARG A 67 6.66 6.52 0.22
N ILE A 68 7.47 5.58 -0.22
CA ILE A 68 8.69 5.16 0.44
C ILE A 68 9.74 4.82 -0.61
N LYS A 69 10.97 5.25 -0.36
CA LYS A 69 12.18 4.89 -1.09
C LYS A 69 13.24 4.38 -0.12
N LYS A 70 14.24 3.68 -0.64
CA LYS A 70 15.33 3.16 0.18
C LYS A 70 16.18 4.27 0.80
N SER A 71 16.46 5.31 0.03
CA SER A 71 17.19 6.50 0.47
C SER A 71 16.50 7.21 1.64
N GLU A 72 15.17 7.24 1.65
CA GLU A 72 14.35 7.84 2.71
C GLU A 72 14.34 7.02 4.01
N CYS A 73 14.72 5.74 3.96
CA CYS A 73 14.88 4.88 5.13
C CYS A 73 16.29 4.91 5.73
N SER A 74 17.24 5.61 5.11
CA SER A 74 18.67 5.56 5.48
C SER A 74 19.07 6.62 6.52
N THR A 75 18.11 7.20 7.23
CA THR A 75 18.34 8.11 8.35
C THR A 75 17.42 7.75 9.51
N GLU A 76 17.91 6.84 10.35
CA GLU A 76 17.72 6.89 11.80
C GLU A 76 19.10 6.94 12.45
#